data_AF-A0AAN1M3W2-F1
#
_entry.id   AF-A0AAN1M3W2-F1
#
_cell.length_a   1.000
_cell.length_b   1.000
_cell.length_c   1.000
_cell.angle_alpha   90.00
_cell.angle_beta   90.00
_cell.angle_gamma   90.00
#
_symmetry.space_group_name_H-M   'P 1'
#
loop_
_entity.id
_entity.type
_entity.pdbx_description
1 polymer ?
#
loop_
_entity_poly.entity_id
_entity_poly.type
_entity_poly.pdbx_seq_one_letter_code
_entity_poly.pdbx_strand_id
1 'polypeptide(L)'
;MALKDGDKVVGVPYVMETYGLIYNKDILNKYFALDGAKATSMDEIDNFDTLKAVADDMQSRKDELGIKGAFTSAGFDSSSDWRFKTHLANLPLYYEFKDDNVTEQPAKIKGTYLPNYKKIFDLYITDSTTEPTQLSAKTGDDANSEFALGEAAFYQNGTWAWTDLQKAGMKAESVGMMPIYIGVKGEEKQGLATGSENYWCINDKASDADKKATEDFLSWVITSDTGKKAISQDMGFTTPFKTFDDVKFDNPLTEAAVEDQKSGKTQVSWNFTMMPSEEWKNKVGQALLEYAQGTGKWDAVKTAFVDGWASEYEASH
;
A
#
# COMPACT_ATOMS: atom_id res chain seq x y z
N MET A 1 6.39 -16.96 3.80
CA MET A 1 6.05 -15.83 4.68
C MET A 1 6.81 -15.88 5.99
N ALA A 2 7.03 -17.03 6.65
CA ALA A 2 7.98 -17.08 7.75
C ALA A 2 9.37 -16.56 7.32
N LEU A 3 9.99 -15.71 8.15
CA LEU A 3 11.37 -15.31 7.97
C LEU A 3 12.27 -16.49 8.28
N LYS A 4 13.24 -16.73 7.41
CA LYS A 4 14.19 -17.82 7.56
C LYS A 4 15.62 -17.32 7.53
N ASP A 5 16.45 -17.95 8.35
CA ASP A 5 17.91 -17.90 8.27
C ASP A 5 18.37 -19.32 7.92
N GLY A 6 18.74 -19.51 6.64
CA GLY A 6 18.87 -20.83 6.03
C GLY A 6 17.56 -21.63 6.13
N ASP A 7 17.62 -22.81 6.75
CA ASP A 7 16.44 -23.66 6.96
C ASP A 7 15.65 -23.33 8.24
N LYS A 8 16.21 -22.47 9.12
CA LYS A 8 15.62 -22.16 10.42
C LYS A 8 14.59 -21.04 10.28
N VAL A 9 13.37 -21.28 10.77
CA VAL A 9 12.38 -20.21 10.94
C VAL A 9 12.79 -19.32 12.11
N VAL A 10 13.03 -18.04 11.85
CA VAL A 10 13.46 -17.04 12.84
C VAL A 10 12.40 -16.01 13.17
N GLY A 11 11.34 -15.92 12.36
CA GLY A 11 10.20 -15.04 12.62
C GLY A 11 8.92 -15.57 11.97
N VAL A 12 7.81 -15.45 12.69
CA VAL A 12 6.48 -15.85 12.21
C VAL A 12 5.65 -14.58 12.00
N PRO A 13 5.14 -14.33 10.78
CA PRO A 13 4.28 -13.18 10.53
C PRO A 13 2.99 -13.35 11.34
N TYR A 14 2.61 -12.33 12.10
CA TYR A 14 1.39 -12.38 12.90
C TYR A 14 0.28 -11.47 12.34
N VAL A 15 0.64 -10.52 11.47
CA VAL A 15 -0.32 -9.71 10.70
C VAL A 15 -0.07 -9.92 9.21
N MET A 16 -1.13 -10.13 8.47
CA MET A 16 -1.19 -9.97 7.02
C MET A 16 -1.83 -8.63 6.71
N GLU A 17 -1.11 -7.81 5.99
CA GLU A 17 -1.50 -6.44 5.68
C GLU A 17 -1.64 -6.31 4.17
N THR A 18 -2.61 -5.51 3.74
CA THR A 18 -2.92 -5.31 2.33
C THR A 18 -3.12 -3.84 2.06
N TYR A 19 -2.56 -3.35 0.95
CA TYR A 19 -2.80 -2.01 0.45
C TYR A 19 -3.08 -1.98 -1.05
N GLY A 20 -3.72 -0.89 -1.44
CA GLY A 20 -4.08 -0.58 -2.81
C GLY A 20 -4.61 0.84 -2.92
N LEU A 21 -5.54 1.04 -3.85
CA LEU A 21 -6.38 2.22 -3.91
C LEU A 21 -7.70 1.93 -3.23
N ILE A 22 -7.95 2.56 -2.09
CA ILE A 22 -9.29 2.64 -1.50
C ILE A 22 -10.10 3.58 -2.38
N TYR A 23 -11.30 3.18 -2.78
CA TYR A 23 -12.17 3.99 -3.63
C TYR A 23 -13.52 4.27 -2.98
N ASN A 24 -14.05 5.47 -3.22
CA ASN A 24 -15.36 5.90 -2.76
C ASN A 24 -16.42 5.47 -3.78
N LYS A 25 -17.23 4.47 -3.41
CA LYS A 25 -18.25 3.86 -4.28
C LYS A 25 -19.31 4.88 -4.69
N ASP A 26 -19.71 5.79 -3.80
CA ASP A 26 -20.76 6.77 -4.10
C ASP A 26 -20.29 7.78 -5.16
N ILE A 27 -19.05 8.26 -5.05
CA ILE A 27 -18.44 9.15 -6.05
C ILE A 27 -18.26 8.44 -7.39
N LEU A 28 -17.75 7.20 -7.39
CA LEU A 28 -17.55 6.46 -8.64
C LEU A 28 -18.87 6.06 -9.30
N ASN A 29 -19.90 5.67 -8.55
CA ASN A 29 -21.22 5.43 -9.11
C ASN A 29 -21.82 6.69 -9.75
N LYS A 30 -21.62 7.88 -9.12
CA LYS A 30 -22.01 9.16 -9.72
C LYS A 30 -21.24 9.41 -11.02
N TYR A 31 -19.94 9.16 -11.04
CA TYR A 31 -19.10 9.30 -12.23
C TYR A 31 -19.52 8.35 -13.37
N PHE A 32 -19.74 7.07 -13.07
CA PHE A 32 -20.15 6.06 -14.05
C PHE A 32 -21.51 6.35 -14.69
N ALA A 33 -22.36 7.11 -14.01
CA ALA A 33 -23.66 7.54 -14.54
C ALA A 33 -23.57 8.76 -15.47
N LEU A 34 -22.40 9.41 -15.60
CA LEU A 34 -22.22 10.56 -16.49
C LEU A 34 -22.11 10.14 -17.95
N ASP A 35 -22.72 10.94 -18.83
CA ASP A 35 -22.56 10.76 -20.27
C ASP A 35 -21.09 10.96 -20.68
N GLY A 36 -20.54 9.94 -21.34
CA GLY A 36 -19.17 9.93 -21.84
C GLY A 36 -18.10 9.64 -20.78
N ALA A 37 -18.47 9.11 -19.60
CA ALA A 37 -17.54 8.55 -18.63
C ALA A 37 -16.60 7.51 -19.28
N LYS A 38 -15.35 7.44 -18.81
CA LYS A 38 -14.30 6.57 -19.36
C LYS A 38 -14.37 5.12 -18.88
N ALA A 39 -15.21 4.88 -17.90
CA ALA A 39 -15.63 3.56 -17.45
C ALA A 39 -17.08 3.64 -16.96
N THR A 40 -17.79 2.52 -16.96
CA THR A 40 -19.17 2.40 -16.45
C THR A 40 -19.28 1.53 -15.19
N SER A 41 -18.19 0.91 -14.78
CA SER A 41 -18.12 0.09 -13.56
C SER A 41 -16.68 -0.06 -13.08
N MET A 42 -16.51 -0.54 -11.84
CA MET A 42 -15.18 -0.84 -11.29
C MET A 42 -14.46 -1.96 -12.04
N ASP A 43 -15.20 -2.90 -12.63
CA ASP A 43 -14.64 -4.07 -13.32
C ASP A 43 -13.90 -3.66 -14.61
N GLU A 44 -14.22 -2.50 -15.19
CA GLU A 44 -13.52 -1.96 -16.36
C GLU A 44 -12.19 -1.29 -16.00
N ILE A 45 -11.96 -0.97 -14.72
CA ILE A 45 -10.72 -0.36 -14.24
C ILE A 45 -9.76 -1.46 -13.79
N ASP A 46 -9.16 -2.14 -14.76
CA ASP A 46 -8.27 -3.29 -14.55
C ASP A 46 -6.80 -3.05 -14.97
N ASN A 47 -6.47 -1.82 -15.38
CA ASN A 47 -5.13 -1.45 -15.83
C ASN A 47 -4.88 0.06 -15.64
N PHE A 48 -3.62 0.48 -15.76
CA PHE A 48 -3.22 1.86 -15.58
C PHE A 48 -3.83 2.81 -16.61
N ASP A 49 -3.96 2.39 -17.87
CA ASP A 49 -4.47 3.27 -18.92
C ASP A 49 -5.95 3.61 -18.67
N THR A 50 -6.77 2.64 -18.24
CA THR A 50 -8.16 2.92 -17.83
C THR A 50 -8.22 3.71 -16.53
N LEU A 51 -7.42 3.36 -15.52
CA LEU A 51 -7.34 4.12 -14.25
C LEU A 51 -6.99 5.59 -14.51
N LYS A 52 -5.98 5.85 -15.35
CA LYS A 52 -5.57 7.18 -15.76
C LYS A 52 -6.69 7.90 -16.51
N ALA A 53 -7.32 7.25 -17.48
CA ALA A 53 -8.41 7.86 -18.24
C ALA A 53 -9.59 8.26 -17.35
N VAL A 54 -9.95 7.41 -16.39
CA VAL A 54 -10.99 7.70 -15.39
C VAL A 54 -10.56 8.86 -14.50
N ALA A 55 -9.37 8.82 -13.91
CA ALA A 55 -8.88 9.88 -13.02
C ALA A 55 -8.76 11.24 -13.73
N ASP A 56 -8.17 11.29 -14.93
CA ASP A 56 -8.03 12.52 -15.72
C ASP A 56 -9.42 13.13 -16.01
N ASP A 57 -10.39 12.31 -16.43
CA ASP A 57 -11.74 12.76 -16.77
C ASP A 57 -12.50 13.21 -15.52
N MET A 58 -12.39 12.49 -14.41
CA MET A 58 -12.92 12.90 -13.10
C MET A 58 -12.31 14.22 -12.63
N GLN A 59 -11.00 14.41 -12.75
CA GLN A 59 -10.30 15.64 -12.39
C GLN A 59 -10.81 16.82 -13.24
N SER A 60 -11.01 16.60 -14.54
CA SER A 60 -11.54 17.63 -15.45
C SER A 60 -13.01 17.99 -15.17
N ARG A 61 -13.77 17.06 -14.58
CA ARG A 61 -15.19 17.19 -14.22
C ARG A 61 -15.42 17.35 -12.72
N LYS A 62 -14.39 17.75 -11.96
CA LYS A 62 -14.45 17.77 -10.49
C LYS A 62 -15.61 18.60 -9.92
N ASP A 63 -15.96 19.71 -10.58
CA ASP A 63 -17.08 20.56 -10.19
C ASP A 63 -18.45 19.88 -10.39
N GLU A 64 -18.62 19.11 -11.48
CA GLU A 64 -19.82 18.31 -11.75
C GLU A 64 -19.96 17.17 -10.73
N LEU A 65 -18.84 16.55 -10.38
CA LEU A 65 -18.77 15.48 -9.38
C LEU A 65 -18.89 16.00 -7.94
N GLY A 66 -18.54 17.27 -7.67
CA GLY A 66 -18.49 17.85 -6.34
C GLY A 66 -17.26 17.42 -5.52
N ILE A 67 -16.17 17.06 -6.21
CA ILE A 67 -14.90 16.64 -5.61
C ILE A 67 -13.84 17.73 -5.79
N LYS A 68 -12.73 17.66 -5.04
CA LYS A 68 -11.58 18.56 -5.21
C LYS A 68 -10.47 17.96 -6.07
N GLY A 69 -10.36 16.63 -6.09
CA GLY A 69 -9.53 15.91 -7.03
C GLY A 69 -9.92 14.43 -7.13
N ALA A 70 -9.38 13.72 -8.13
CA ALA A 70 -9.61 12.28 -8.24
C ALA A 70 -8.94 11.53 -7.06
N PHE A 71 -7.72 11.92 -6.69
CA PHE A 71 -6.94 11.34 -5.59
C PHE A 71 -6.86 12.29 -4.39
N THR A 72 -6.84 11.72 -3.19
CA THR A 72 -6.40 12.43 -1.97
C THR A 72 -4.97 12.96 -2.14
N SER A 73 -4.62 13.97 -1.37
CA SER A 73 -3.28 14.56 -1.39
C SER A 73 -2.18 13.53 -1.17
N ALA A 74 -1.15 13.61 -2.02
CA ALA A 74 0.06 12.82 -1.92
C ALA A 74 1.07 13.47 -0.95
N GLY A 75 0.68 13.58 0.32
CA GLY A 75 1.43 14.30 1.33
C GLY A 75 2.80 13.70 1.68
N PHE A 76 3.78 14.57 1.92
CA PHE A 76 5.16 14.24 2.27
C PHE A 76 5.53 14.60 3.72
N ASP A 77 4.55 14.91 4.57
CA ASP A 77 4.76 14.81 6.01
C ASP A 77 5.06 13.35 6.41
N SER A 78 5.79 13.17 7.52
CA SER A 78 6.19 11.86 8.06
C SER A 78 5.01 10.89 8.32
N SER A 79 3.80 11.41 8.52
CA SER A 79 2.59 10.59 8.66
C SER A 79 2.07 10.00 7.34
N SER A 80 2.58 10.47 6.19
CA SER A 80 2.05 10.16 4.85
C SER A 80 3.11 9.73 3.83
N ASP A 81 4.35 10.21 3.94
CA ASP A 81 5.38 10.04 2.90
C ASP A 81 5.71 8.56 2.58
N TRP A 82 5.61 7.68 3.58
CA TRP A 82 5.77 6.23 3.47
C TRP A 82 4.84 5.60 2.40
N ARG A 83 3.68 6.22 2.14
CA ARG A 83 2.78 5.78 1.05
C ARG A 83 3.49 5.81 -0.30
N PHE A 84 4.34 6.81 -0.54
CA PHE A 84 4.96 7.00 -1.85
C PHE A 84 6.39 6.47 -1.88
N LYS A 85 7.19 6.71 -0.83
CA LYS A 85 8.60 6.28 -0.76
C LYS A 85 8.78 4.81 -0.39
N THR A 86 7.75 4.15 0.16
CA THR A 86 7.77 2.73 0.54
C THR A 86 6.73 1.94 -0.23
N HIS A 87 5.44 2.25 -0.08
CA HIS A 87 4.36 1.42 -0.65
C HIS A 87 4.32 1.54 -2.17
N LEU A 88 4.28 2.75 -2.72
CA LEU A 88 4.28 2.92 -4.18
C LEU A 88 5.61 2.47 -4.81
N ALA A 89 6.73 2.70 -4.11
CA ALA A 89 8.07 2.23 -4.50
C ALA A 89 8.19 0.69 -4.54
N ASN A 90 7.32 -0.05 -3.85
CA ASN A 90 7.35 -1.51 -3.85
C ASN A 90 6.83 -2.13 -5.15
N LEU A 91 5.87 -1.49 -5.83
CA LEU A 91 5.34 -2.01 -7.09
C LEU A 91 6.44 -2.19 -8.16
N PRO A 92 7.30 -1.18 -8.47
CA PRO A 92 8.38 -1.39 -9.43
C PRO A 92 9.44 -2.41 -8.95
N LEU A 93 9.73 -2.47 -7.64
CA LEU A 93 10.64 -3.48 -7.08
C LEU A 93 10.07 -4.89 -7.24
N TYR A 94 8.77 -5.08 -6.98
CA TYR A 94 8.09 -6.36 -7.15
C TYR A 94 8.23 -6.90 -8.57
N TYR A 95 7.94 -6.06 -9.57
CA TYR A 95 8.07 -6.49 -10.95
C TYR A 95 9.51 -6.77 -11.35
N GLU A 96 10.47 -5.94 -10.91
CA GLU A 96 11.88 -6.20 -11.19
C GLU A 96 12.37 -7.51 -10.56
N PHE A 97 12.05 -7.73 -9.30
CA PHE A 97 12.48 -8.93 -8.56
C PHE A 97 11.83 -10.19 -9.08
N LYS A 98 10.56 -10.10 -9.49
CA LYS A 98 9.86 -11.20 -10.16
C LYS A 98 10.54 -11.58 -11.47
N ASP A 99 10.85 -10.61 -12.32
CA ASP A 99 11.44 -10.88 -13.64
C ASP A 99 12.89 -11.36 -13.53
N ASP A 100 13.64 -10.83 -12.56
CA ASP A 100 15.03 -11.21 -12.30
C ASP A 100 15.16 -12.44 -11.40
N ASN A 101 14.05 -13.03 -10.93
CA ASN A 101 14.00 -14.17 -10.00
C ASN A 101 14.80 -13.93 -8.70
N VAL A 102 14.70 -12.72 -8.16
CA VAL A 102 15.36 -12.31 -6.91
C VAL A 102 14.68 -12.98 -5.72
N THR A 103 15.46 -13.71 -4.91
CA THR A 103 14.97 -14.44 -3.72
C THR A 103 15.54 -13.92 -2.40
N GLU A 104 16.55 -13.05 -2.47
CA GLU A 104 17.22 -12.42 -1.33
C GLU A 104 17.55 -10.97 -1.68
N GLN A 105 17.87 -10.14 -0.68
CA GLN A 105 18.16 -8.73 -0.92
C GLN A 105 19.34 -8.56 -1.89
N PRO A 106 19.12 -8.00 -3.10
CA PRO A 106 20.19 -7.86 -4.07
C PRO A 106 21.08 -6.67 -3.71
N ALA A 107 22.40 -6.78 -3.96
CA ALA A 107 23.33 -5.66 -3.76
C ALA A 107 23.06 -4.46 -4.69
N LYS A 108 22.42 -4.70 -5.84
CA LYS A 108 22.11 -3.69 -6.85
C LYS A 108 20.76 -3.99 -7.50
N ILE A 109 20.08 -2.93 -7.90
CA ILE A 109 18.86 -3.00 -8.70
C ILE A 109 19.09 -2.24 -10.02
N LYS A 110 18.25 -2.50 -11.03
CA LYS A 110 18.33 -1.91 -12.36
C LYS A 110 17.45 -0.67 -12.49
N GLY A 111 16.34 -0.61 -11.76
CA GLY A 111 15.32 0.43 -11.91
C GLY A 111 14.51 0.27 -13.20
N THR A 112 14.35 -0.96 -13.68
CA THR A 112 13.65 -1.37 -14.91
C THR A 112 12.25 -0.77 -14.98
N TYR A 113 11.56 -0.74 -13.84
CA TYR A 113 10.18 -0.28 -13.70
C TYR A 113 10.04 1.15 -13.18
N LEU A 114 11.12 1.94 -13.12
CA LEU A 114 11.04 3.37 -12.76
C LEU A 114 10.17 4.21 -13.70
N PRO A 115 10.11 3.97 -15.03
CA PRO A 115 9.15 4.67 -15.88
C PRO A 115 7.69 4.43 -15.46
N ASN A 116 7.37 3.22 -14.99
CA ASN A 116 6.05 2.86 -14.49
C ASN A 116 5.75 3.52 -13.13
N TYR A 117 6.74 3.53 -12.24
CA TYR A 117 6.64 4.26 -10.98
C TYR A 117 6.37 5.75 -11.20
N LYS A 118 7.05 6.36 -12.18
CA LYS A 118 6.81 7.74 -12.58
C LYS A 118 5.37 7.97 -13.02
N LYS A 119 4.83 7.11 -13.88
CA LYS A 119 3.46 7.25 -14.42
C LYS A 119 2.41 7.35 -13.32
N ILE A 120 2.45 6.44 -12.35
CA ILE A 120 1.47 6.42 -11.25
C ILE A 120 1.70 7.57 -10.27
N PHE A 121 2.96 7.93 -9.98
CA PHE A 121 3.25 9.08 -9.12
C PHE A 121 2.82 10.41 -9.76
N ASP A 122 3.07 10.59 -11.06
CA ASP A 122 2.60 11.74 -11.84
C ASP A 122 1.07 11.84 -11.78
N LEU A 123 0.36 10.72 -11.92
CA LEU A 123 -1.09 10.68 -11.84
C LEU A 123 -1.59 11.18 -10.47
N TYR A 124 -1.01 10.70 -9.38
CA TYR A 124 -1.39 11.10 -8.02
C TYR A 124 -1.16 12.57 -7.71
N ILE A 125 -0.09 13.19 -8.25
CA ILE A 125 0.19 14.61 -7.98
C ILE A 125 -0.53 15.54 -8.97
N THR A 126 -0.93 15.05 -10.14
CA THR A 126 -1.67 15.83 -11.16
C THR A 126 -3.16 15.84 -10.84
N ASP A 127 -3.76 14.69 -10.57
CA ASP A 127 -5.20 14.54 -10.34
C ASP A 127 -5.54 14.53 -8.84
N SER A 128 -4.91 15.44 -8.11
CA SER A 128 -4.92 15.53 -6.66
C SER A 128 -5.94 16.56 -6.15
N THR A 129 -6.39 16.39 -4.91
CA THR A 129 -7.09 17.44 -4.13
C THR A 129 -6.20 18.65 -3.84
N THR A 130 -4.89 18.48 -3.92
CA THR A 130 -3.88 19.46 -3.51
C THR A 130 -2.80 19.62 -4.57
N GLU A 131 -2.45 20.88 -4.86
CA GLU A 131 -1.37 21.23 -5.79
C GLU A 131 0.00 20.68 -5.35
N PRO A 132 0.88 20.26 -6.28
CA PRO A 132 2.17 19.65 -5.95
C PRO A 132 3.07 20.50 -5.03
N THR A 133 2.99 21.83 -5.13
CA THR A 133 3.80 22.76 -4.33
C THR A 133 3.43 22.77 -2.84
N GLN A 134 2.29 22.22 -2.46
CA GLN A 134 1.79 22.18 -1.08
C GLN A 134 1.97 20.81 -0.41
N LEU A 135 2.46 19.80 -1.13
CA LEU A 135 2.51 18.42 -0.64
C LEU A 135 3.44 18.21 0.56
N SER A 136 4.45 19.08 0.75
CA SER A 136 5.37 18.98 1.90
C SER A 136 4.68 19.14 3.26
N ALA A 137 3.53 19.82 3.32
CA ALA A 137 2.80 20.06 4.56
C ALA A 137 1.60 19.14 4.76
N LYS A 138 1.26 18.32 3.75
CA LYS A 138 0.10 17.44 3.77
C LYS A 138 0.38 16.17 4.56
N THR A 139 -0.55 15.85 5.45
CA THR A 139 -0.47 14.75 6.41
C THR A 139 -1.32 13.56 6.01
N GLY A 140 -1.17 12.44 6.73
CA GLY A 140 -2.08 11.30 6.61
C GLY A 140 -3.51 11.65 7.03
N ASP A 141 -3.66 12.50 8.04
CA ASP A 141 -4.97 12.97 8.52
C ASP A 141 -5.67 13.85 7.48
N ASP A 142 -4.91 14.69 6.75
CA ASP A 142 -5.45 15.47 5.63
C ASP A 142 -6.01 14.54 4.55
N ALA A 143 -5.22 13.55 4.10
CA ALA A 143 -5.66 12.60 3.08
C ALA A 143 -6.87 11.77 3.54
N ASN A 144 -6.88 11.32 4.80
CA ASN A 144 -8.02 10.62 5.40
C ASN A 144 -9.28 11.50 5.41
N SER A 145 -9.13 12.77 5.79
CA SER A 145 -10.24 13.73 5.85
C SER A 145 -10.77 14.08 4.47
N GLU A 146 -9.88 14.33 3.49
CA GLU A 146 -10.23 14.58 2.10
C GLU A 146 -11.07 13.43 1.52
N PHE A 147 -10.68 12.17 1.79
CA PHE A 147 -11.47 11.02 1.36
C PHE A 147 -12.81 10.91 2.10
N ALA A 148 -12.80 11.02 3.43
CA ALA A 148 -13.99 10.85 4.25
C ALA A 148 -15.06 11.93 4.04
N LEU A 149 -14.63 13.16 3.70
CA LEU A 149 -15.51 14.27 3.34
C LEU A 149 -16.01 14.18 1.88
N GLY A 150 -15.61 13.16 1.13
CA GLY A 150 -15.98 12.98 -0.27
C GLY A 150 -15.30 13.97 -1.21
N GLU A 151 -14.15 14.55 -0.82
CA GLU A 151 -13.38 15.48 -1.65
C GLU A 151 -12.48 14.76 -2.66
N ALA A 152 -12.26 13.45 -2.47
CA ALA A 152 -11.51 12.59 -3.37
C ALA A 152 -12.19 11.25 -3.61
N ALA A 153 -12.00 10.69 -4.81
CA ALA A 153 -12.54 9.39 -5.18
C ALA A 153 -11.61 8.23 -4.80
N PHE A 154 -10.30 8.46 -4.81
CA PHE A 154 -9.27 7.45 -4.60
C PHE A 154 -8.32 7.86 -3.47
N TYR A 155 -7.97 6.91 -2.61
CA TYR A 155 -7.03 7.07 -1.51
C TYR A 155 -6.07 5.89 -1.48
N GLN A 156 -4.80 6.12 -1.81
CA GLN A 156 -3.79 5.09 -1.62
C GLN A 156 -3.55 4.90 -0.11
N ASN A 157 -4.00 3.76 0.43
CA ASN A 157 -3.71 3.34 1.79
C ASN A 157 -4.02 1.83 1.94
N GLY A 158 -3.82 1.28 3.13
CA GLY A 158 -4.10 -0.11 3.44
C GLY A 158 -5.34 -0.35 4.28
N THR A 159 -5.55 -1.62 4.61
CA THR A 159 -6.68 -2.08 5.43
C THR A 159 -6.75 -1.39 6.80
N TRP A 160 -5.62 -0.94 7.34
CA TRP A 160 -5.55 -0.18 8.61
C TRP A 160 -6.22 1.20 8.55
N ALA A 161 -6.46 1.77 7.36
CA ALA A 161 -7.13 3.07 7.22
C ALA A 161 -8.60 3.05 7.69
N TRP A 162 -9.24 1.88 7.72
CA TRP A 162 -10.68 1.77 7.96
C TRP A 162 -11.11 2.38 9.31
N THR A 163 -10.36 2.16 10.38
CA THR A 163 -10.72 2.65 11.70
C THR A 163 -10.88 4.17 11.72
N ASP A 164 -10.00 4.89 11.05
CA ASP A 164 -10.05 6.36 11.03
C ASP A 164 -11.05 6.88 10.00
N LEU A 165 -11.26 6.18 8.89
CA LEU A 165 -12.35 6.45 7.95
C LEU A 165 -13.73 6.28 8.61
N GLN A 166 -13.91 5.21 9.37
CA GLN A 166 -15.14 4.91 10.10
C GLN A 166 -15.43 5.99 11.15
N LYS A 167 -14.42 6.41 11.93
CA LYS A 167 -14.55 7.53 12.89
C LYS A 167 -14.91 8.85 12.19
N ALA A 168 -14.42 9.06 10.97
CA ALA A 168 -14.74 10.21 10.14
C ALA A 168 -16.13 10.12 9.47
N GLY A 169 -16.87 9.04 9.70
CA GLY A 169 -18.27 8.88 9.25
C GLY A 169 -18.45 8.06 7.98
N MET A 170 -17.38 7.46 7.43
CA MET A 170 -17.50 6.56 6.28
C MET A 170 -18.25 5.29 6.67
N LYS A 171 -19.10 4.83 5.76
CA LYS A 171 -19.87 3.59 5.90
C LYS A 171 -19.21 2.46 5.14
N ALA A 172 -19.38 1.23 5.64
CA ALA A 172 -18.70 0.07 5.08
C ALA A 172 -19.10 -0.18 3.62
N GLU A 173 -20.37 0.05 3.30
CA GLU A 173 -20.92 -0.08 1.96
C GLU A 173 -20.42 0.99 0.96
N SER A 174 -19.88 2.12 1.44
CA SER A 174 -19.43 3.25 0.62
C SER A 174 -17.97 3.15 0.17
N VAL A 175 -17.22 2.15 0.65
CA VAL A 175 -15.79 1.96 0.32
C VAL A 175 -15.53 0.62 -0.36
N GLY A 176 -14.53 0.59 -1.22
CA GLY A 176 -13.90 -0.64 -1.71
C GLY A 176 -12.40 -0.46 -1.85
N MET A 177 -11.69 -1.51 -2.27
CA MET A 177 -10.25 -1.46 -2.54
C MET A 177 -9.93 -2.15 -3.86
N MET A 178 -9.02 -1.56 -4.64
CA MET A 178 -8.54 -2.10 -5.90
C MET A 178 -7.01 -2.08 -5.97
N PRO A 179 -6.37 -2.90 -6.82
CA PRO A 179 -4.93 -2.86 -7.06
C PRO A 179 -4.44 -1.48 -7.52
N ILE A 180 -3.16 -1.19 -7.23
CA ILE A 180 -2.46 -0.07 -7.84
C ILE A 180 -1.88 -0.56 -9.17
N TYR A 181 -2.42 -0.05 -10.28
CA TYR A 181 -1.89 -0.33 -11.62
C TYR A 181 -0.82 0.72 -11.96
N ILE A 182 0.30 0.28 -12.53
CA ILE A 182 1.46 1.15 -12.84
C ILE A 182 1.83 1.12 -14.34
N GLY A 183 1.07 0.40 -15.15
CA GLY A 183 1.24 0.27 -16.61
C GLY A 183 2.19 -0.85 -17.01
N VAL A 184 2.32 -1.90 -16.20
CA VAL A 184 3.16 -3.06 -16.53
C VAL A 184 2.35 -4.09 -17.31
N LYS A 185 2.99 -4.78 -18.25
CA LYS A 185 2.35 -5.82 -19.05
C LYS A 185 1.82 -6.95 -18.15
N GLY A 186 0.54 -7.29 -18.27
CA GLY A 186 -0.08 -8.36 -17.50
C GLY A 186 -0.65 -7.92 -16.16
N GLU A 187 -0.67 -6.61 -15.87
CA GLU A 187 -1.18 -6.08 -14.61
C GLU A 187 -2.69 -6.29 -14.41
N GLU A 188 -3.45 -6.63 -15.47
CA GLU A 188 -4.87 -7.00 -15.35
C GLU A 188 -5.07 -8.28 -14.50
N LYS A 189 -4.02 -9.07 -14.33
CA LYS A 189 -3.99 -10.26 -13.47
C LYS A 189 -3.36 -9.98 -12.10
N GLN A 190 -2.98 -8.75 -11.83
CA GLN A 190 -2.40 -8.31 -10.56
C GLN A 190 -3.51 -8.15 -9.51
N GLY A 191 -3.27 -8.69 -8.32
CA GLY A 191 -4.08 -8.45 -7.13
C GLY A 191 -3.57 -7.26 -6.33
N LEU A 192 -4.06 -7.13 -5.11
CA LEU A 192 -3.59 -6.13 -4.16
C LEU A 192 -2.14 -6.39 -3.73
N ALA A 193 -1.53 -5.39 -3.12
CA ALA A 193 -0.23 -5.56 -2.51
C ALA A 193 -0.40 -6.11 -1.10
N THR A 194 -0.04 -7.38 -0.90
CA THR A 194 -0.26 -8.11 0.34
C THR A 194 1.04 -8.70 0.87
N GLY A 195 1.27 -8.55 2.17
CA GLY A 195 2.48 -9.02 2.81
C GLY A 195 2.46 -8.79 4.31
N SER A 196 3.66 -8.80 4.92
CA SER A 196 3.84 -8.56 6.34
C SER A 196 5.22 -7.96 6.59
N GLU A 197 5.27 -6.94 7.45
CA GLU A 197 6.51 -6.46 8.08
C GLU A 197 6.56 -6.83 9.58
N ASN A 198 5.49 -7.44 10.09
CA ASN A 198 5.23 -7.64 11.51
C ASN A 198 5.41 -9.11 11.90
N TYR A 199 6.56 -9.42 12.50
CA TYR A 199 6.96 -10.79 12.86
C TYR A 199 7.11 -10.96 14.36
N TRP A 200 6.60 -12.08 14.87
CA TRP A 200 6.93 -12.56 16.21
C TRP A 200 8.19 -13.42 16.16
N CYS A 201 9.12 -13.13 17.06
CA CYS A 201 10.38 -13.84 17.23
C CYS A 201 10.57 -14.15 18.71
N ILE A 202 11.28 -15.25 19.02
CA ILE A 202 11.70 -15.56 20.39
C ILE A 202 13.18 -15.21 20.51
N ASN A 203 13.50 -14.34 21.47
CA ASN A 203 14.89 -13.92 21.72
C ASN A 203 15.73 -15.11 22.21
N ASP A 204 16.76 -15.47 21.46
CA ASP A 204 17.64 -16.58 21.78
C ASP A 204 18.48 -16.34 23.06
N LYS A 205 18.64 -15.08 23.47
CA LYS A 205 19.32 -14.66 24.70
C LYS A 205 18.43 -14.69 25.96
N ALA A 206 17.12 -14.93 25.81
CA ALA A 206 16.21 -15.06 26.95
C ALA A 206 16.46 -16.37 27.74
N SER A 207 16.02 -16.41 29.00
CA SER A 207 16.09 -17.63 29.81
C SER A 207 15.18 -18.72 29.24
N ASP A 208 15.47 -20.00 29.53
CA ASP A 208 14.63 -21.10 29.06
C ASP A 208 13.19 -21.00 29.59
N ALA A 209 13.02 -20.48 30.82
CA ALA A 209 11.71 -20.20 31.39
C ALA A 209 10.96 -19.11 30.61
N ASP A 210 11.63 -18.02 30.23
CA ASP A 210 11.02 -16.92 29.47
C ASP A 210 10.71 -17.33 28.03
N LYS A 211 11.59 -18.12 27.40
CA LYS A 211 11.33 -18.71 26.07
C LYS A 211 10.06 -19.56 26.13
N LYS A 212 9.96 -20.44 27.12
CA LYS A 212 8.78 -21.30 27.29
C LYS A 212 7.51 -20.48 27.55
N ALA A 213 7.57 -19.49 28.43
CA ALA A 213 6.45 -18.60 28.70
C ALA A 213 6.01 -17.81 27.45
N THR A 214 6.98 -17.38 26.61
CA THR A 214 6.70 -16.71 25.33
C THR A 214 6.01 -17.66 24.36
N GLU A 215 6.49 -18.90 24.20
CA GLU A 215 5.83 -19.92 23.37
C GLU A 215 4.38 -20.16 23.80
N ASP A 216 4.16 -20.34 25.10
CA ASP A 216 2.84 -20.60 25.66
C ASP A 216 1.90 -19.40 25.45
N PHE A 217 2.43 -18.17 25.63
CA PHE A 217 1.67 -16.94 25.35
C PHE A 217 1.31 -16.82 23.87
N LEU A 218 2.27 -16.97 22.94
CA LEU A 218 2.00 -16.86 21.51
C LEU A 218 0.99 -17.91 21.04
N SER A 219 1.08 -19.14 21.56
CA SER A 219 0.07 -20.17 21.31
C SER A 219 -1.29 -19.75 21.86
N TRP A 220 -1.37 -19.30 23.11
CA TRP A 220 -2.62 -18.86 23.73
C TRP A 220 -3.27 -17.72 22.95
N VAL A 221 -2.48 -16.74 22.49
CA VAL A 221 -2.97 -15.58 21.72
C VAL A 221 -3.69 -16.03 20.44
N ILE A 222 -3.15 -17.03 19.73
CA ILE A 222 -3.73 -17.46 18.45
C ILE A 222 -4.80 -18.55 18.58
N THR A 223 -4.89 -19.25 19.71
CA THR A 223 -5.85 -20.35 19.91
C THR A 223 -7.01 -20.01 20.85
N SER A 224 -6.88 -19.00 21.72
CA SER A 224 -7.93 -18.63 22.67
C SER A 224 -8.94 -17.65 22.05
N ASP A 225 -10.20 -17.72 22.48
CA ASP A 225 -11.23 -16.77 22.03
C ASP A 225 -10.87 -15.32 22.38
N THR A 226 -10.30 -15.10 23.58
CA THR A 226 -9.86 -13.77 24.01
C THR A 226 -8.71 -13.25 23.16
N GLY A 227 -7.69 -14.05 22.90
CA GLY A 227 -6.55 -13.67 22.07
C GLY A 227 -6.95 -13.43 20.61
N LYS A 228 -7.75 -14.34 20.04
CA LYS A 228 -8.31 -14.18 18.68
C LYS A 228 -9.09 -12.88 18.57
N LYS A 229 -10.01 -12.61 19.51
CA LYS A 229 -10.79 -11.36 19.54
C LYS A 229 -9.91 -10.12 19.64
N ALA A 230 -8.92 -10.13 20.52
CA ALA A 230 -8.03 -8.99 20.70
C ALA A 230 -7.31 -8.64 19.40
N ILE A 231 -6.72 -9.64 18.72
CA ILE A 231 -6.02 -9.42 17.46
C ILE A 231 -6.97 -9.01 16.33
N SER A 232 -8.08 -9.73 16.15
CA SER A 232 -8.89 -9.55 14.94
C SER A 232 -9.91 -8.43 15.05
N GLN A 233 -10.55 -8.25 16.21
CA GLN A 233 -11.64 -7.29 16.39
C GLN A 233 -11.14 -6.00 17.02
N ASP A 234 -10.44 -6.09 18.15
CA ASP A 234 -10.03 -4.90 18.90
C ASP A 234 -8.88 -4.16 18.18
N MET A 235 -7.94 -4.91 17.60
CA MET A 235 -6.82 -4.35 16.81
C MET A 235 -7.10 -4.31 15.30
N GLY A 236 -8.10 -5.05 14.80
CA GLY A 236 -8.48 -5.04 13.38
C GLY A 236 -7.51 -5.80 12.44
N PHE A 237 -6.66 -6.68 12.97
CA PHE A 237 -5.63 -7.36 12.19
C PHE A 237 -6.15 -8.62 11.49
N THR A 238 -5.69 -8.82 10.26
CA THR A 238 -5.81 -10.11 9.55
C THR A 238 -4.58 -10.94 9.90
N THR A 239 -4.73 -12.23 10.23
CA THR A 239 -3.60 -13.08 10.57
C THR A 239 -3.48 -14.28 9.63
N PRO A 240 -2.27 -14.82 9.41
CA PRO A 240 -2.08 -15.98 8.54
C PRO A 240 -2.27 -17.32 9.26
N PHE A 241 -2.81 -17.33 10.49
CA PHE A 241 -2.96 -18.55 11.28
C PHE A 241 -4.29 -19.24 10.96
N LYS A 242 -4.26 -20.55 10.71
CA LYS A 242 -5.45 -21.38 10.45
C LYS A 242 -6.54 -21.26 11.52
N THR A 243 -6.16 -20.94 12.75
CA THR A 243 -7.10 -20.74 13.84
C THR A 243 -7.98 -19.51 13.66
N PHE A 244 -7.70 -18.64 12.70
CA PHE A 244 -8.50 -17.46 12.37
C PHE A 244 -9.37 -17.64 11.11
N ASP A 245 -9.38 -18.82 10.47
CA ASP A 245 -10.15 -19.07 9.23
C ASP A 245 -11.67 -18.84 9.41
N ASP A 246 -12.18 -18.92 10.63
CA ASP A 246 -13.59 -18.72 11.00
C ASP A 246 -13.92 -17.31 11.50
N VAL A 247 -12.90 -16.44 11.61
CA VAL A 247 -13.06 -15.08 12.12
C VAL A 247 -13.67 -14.18 11.05
N LYS A 248 -14.74 -13.48 11.41
CA LYS A 248 -15.36 -12.45 10.56
C LYS A 248 -14.68 -11.11 10.81
N PHE A 249 -14.48 -10.35 9.74
CA PHE A 249 -13.89 -9.03 9.78
C PHE A 249 -14.99 -7.98 9.61
N ASP A 250 -15.08 -7.02 10.54
CA ASP A 250 -15.99 -5.87 10.39
C ASP A 250 -15.38 -4.77 9.49
N ASN A 251 -14.15 -4.98 9.02
CA ASN A 251 -13.41 -4.07 8.16
C ASN A 251 -13.68 -4.40 6.68
N PRO A 252 -14.41 -3.57 5.92
CA PRO A 252 -14.74 -3.81 4.51
C PRO A 252 -13.49 -3.86 3.62
N LEU A 253 -12.39 -3.20 4.01
CA LEU A 253 -11.14 -3.25 3.27
C LEU A 253 -10.45 -4.61 3.43
N THR A 254 -10.54 -5.21 4.63
CA THR A 254 -10.08 -6.58 4.86
C THR A 254 -10.93 -7.58 4.08
N GLU A 255 -12.26 -7.39 4.03
CA GLU A 255 -13.15 -8.22 3.21
C GLU A 255 -12.76 -8.14 1.72
N ALA A 256 -12.54 -6.93 1.19
CA ALA A 256 -12.08 -6.73 -0.18
C ALA A 256 -10.72 -7.42 -0.44
N ALA A 257 -9.79 -7.36 0.52
CA ALA A 257 -8.50 -8.06 0.41
C ALA A 257 -8.66 -9.59 0.35
N VAL A 258 -9.55 -10.16 1.17
CA VAL A 258 -9.86 -11.59 1.16
C VAL A 258 -10.56 -12.02 -0.13
N GLU A 259 -11.44 -11.18 -0.68
CA GLU A 259 -12.08 -11.41 -1.97
C GLU A 259 -11.06 -11.38 -3.11
N ASP A 260 -10.17 -10.38 -3.14
CA ASP A 260 -9.11 -10.29 -4.14
C ASP A 260 -8.16 -11.49 -4.08
N GLN A 261 -7.82 -11.97 -2.88
CA GLN A 261 -7.04 -13.21 -2.70
C GLN A 261 -7.74 -14.44 -3.29
N LYS A 262 -9.07 -14.51 -3.21
CA LYS A 262 -9.89 -15.61 -3.75
C LYS A 262 -10.18 -15.49 -5.25
N SER A 263 -9.91 -14.33 -5.86
CA SER A 263 -10.20 -14.05 -7.27
C SER A 263 -9.32 -14.83 -8.26
N GLY A 264 -8.22 -15.41 -7.81
CA GLY A 264 -7.21 -16.05 -8.67
C GLY A 264 -6.18 -15.08 -9.24
N LYS A 265 -6.26 -13.78 -8.92
CA LYS A 265 -5.23 -12.78 -9.22
C LYS A 265 -3.94 -13.04 -8.45
N THR A 266 -2.82 -12.61 -9.03
CA THR A 266 -1.50 -12.72 -8.40
C THR A 266 -1.23 -11.50 -7.54
N GLN A 267 -1.19 -11.68 -6.22
CA GLN A 267 -0.87 -10.61 -5.27
C GLN A 267 0.53 -10.03 -5.52
N VAL A 268 0.67 -8.72 -5.32
CA VAL A 268 1.99 -8.07 -5.28
C VAL A 268 2.61 -8.32 -3.91
N SER A 269 3.76 -8.99 -3.86
CA SER A 269 4.45 -9.21 -2.59
C SER A 269 5.02 -7.91 -2.05
N TRP A 270 5.04 -7.79 -0.72
CA TRP A 270 5.78 -6.73 -0.05
C TRP A 270 7.26 -7.09 -0.02
N ASN A 271 8.08 -6.28 -0.69
CA ASN A 271 9.53 -6.39 -0.74
C ASN A 271 10.19 -5.37 0.20
N PHE A 272 9.45 -4.85 1.19
CA PHE A 272 9.95 -3.86 2.15
C PHE A 272 11.17 -4.36 2.93
N THR A 273 11.17 -5.65 3.29
CA THR A 273 12.30 -6.30 3.99
C THR A 273 13.55 -6.44 3.11
N MET A 274 13.42 -6.28 1.78
CA MET A 274 14.54 -6.25 0.86
C MET A 274 15.06 -4.83 0.62
N MET A 275 14.37 -3.77 1.08
CA MET A 275 14.90 -2.41 0.96
C MET A 275 16.12 -2.22 1.88
N PRO A 276 17.22 -1.61 1.40
CA PRO A 276 18.53 -1.67 2.07
C PRO A 276 18.59 -0.91 3.40
N SER A 277 17.88 0.21 3.52
CA SER A 277 17.85 0.98 4.77
C SER A 277 16.65 1.92 4.82
N GLU A 278 16.38 2.46 6.01
CA GLU A 278 15.43 3.58 6.14
C GLU A 278 15.97 4.85 5.48
N GLU A 279 17.29 5.03 5.47
CA GLU A 279 17.93 6.17 4.81
C GLU A 279 17.76 6.13 3.29
N TRP A 280 17.77 4.95 2.67
CA TRP A 280 17.40 4.79 1.25
C TRP A 280 15.99 5.32 0.99
N LYS A 281 15.01 4.89 1.81
CA LYS A 281 13.62 5.34 1.67
C LYS A 281 13.51 6.85 1.83
N ASN A 282 14.21 7.43 2.82
CA ASN A 282 14.22 8.87 3.05
C ASN A 282 14.79 9.65 1.86
N LYS A 283 15.89 9.20 1.27
CA LYS A 283 16.47 9.80 0.05
C LYS A 283 15.53 9.73 -1.14
N VAL A 284 14.85 8.60 -1.33
CA VAL A 284 13.81 8.45 -2.37
C VAL A 284 12.65 9.42 -2.11
N GLY A 285 12.15 9.49 -0.87
CA GLY A 285 11.07 10.41 -0.47
C GLY A 285 11.42 11.88 -0.71
N GLN A 286 12.64 12.30 -0.33
CA GLN A 286 13.12 13.66 -0.58
C GLN A 286 13.17 13.97 -2.08
N ALA A 287 13.73 13.07 -2.90
CA ALA A 287 13.80 13.27 -4.35
C ALA A 287 12.41 13.33 -5.00
N LEU A 288 11.44 12.53 -4.52
CA LEU A 288 10.05 12.59 -4.99
C LEU A 288 9.39 13.93 -4.65
N LEU A 289 9.60 14.44 -3.44
CA LEU A 289 9.06 15.74 -3.02
C LEU A 289 9.63 16.87 -3.87
N GLU A 290 10.95 16.89 -4.06
CA GLU A 290 11.61 17.89 -4.93
C GLU A 290 11.09 17.81 -6.37
N TYR A 291 10.92 16.59 -6.90
CA TYR A 291 10.33 16.38 -8.22
C TYR A 291 8.89 16.91 -8.29
N ALA A 292 8.03 16.58 -7.32
CA ALA A 292 6.65 17.04 -7.27
C ALA A 292 6.57 18.58 -7.18
N GLN A 293 7.43 19.22 -6.39
CA GLN A 293 7.48 20.67 -6.25
C GLN A 293 8.11 21.39 -7.45
N GLY A 294 8.65 20.65 -8.42
CA GLY A 294 9.35 21.19 -9.59
C GLY A 294 10.73 21.80 -9.27
N THR A 295 11.26 21.56 -8.07
CA THR A 295 12.62 21.97 -7.67
C THR A 295 13.67 20.91 -8.04
N GLY A 296 13.23 19.67 -8.27
CA GLY A 296 14.03 18.54 -8.73
C GLY A 296 13.55 17.98 -10.07
N LYS A 297 14.32 17.01 -10.61
CA LYS A 297 13.98 16.26 -11.83
C LYS A 297 13.81 14.79 -11.49
N TRP A 298 13.05 14.06 -12.31
CA TRP A 298 12.90 12.61 -12.15
C TRP A 298 14.23 11.84 -12.15
N ASP A 299 15.27 12.36 -12.83
CA ASP A 299 16.61 11.76 -12.79
C ASP A 299 17.22 11.73 -11.36
N ALA A 300 16.84 12.67 -10.49
CA ALA A 300 17.24 12.64 -9.08
C ALA A 300 16.53 11.49 -8.34
N VAL A 301 15.25 11.26 -8.62
CA VAL A 301 14.49 10.11 -8.10
C VAL A 301 15.13 8.80 -8.56
N LYS A 302 15.49 8.70 -9.85
CA LYS A 302 16.19 7.53 -10.39
C LYS A 302 17.53 7.28 -9.70
N THR A 303 18.33 8.32 -9.52
CA THR A 303 19.62 8.24 -8.81
C THR A 303 19.43 7.78 -7.36
N ALA A 304 18.51 8.40 -6.62
CA ALA A 304 18.20 8.02 -5.24
C ALA A 304 17.71 6.58 -5.14
N PHE A 305 16.89 6.13 -6.09
CA PHE A 305 16.34 4.79 -6.10
C PHE A 305 17.40 3.73 -6.43
N VAL A 306 18.15 3.88 -7.52
CA VAL A 306 19.07 2.86 -8.04
C VAL A 306 20.45 2.94 -7.40
N ASP A 307 21.10 4.10 -7.50
CA ASP A 307 22.47 4.27 -6.99
C ASP A 307 22.48 4.37 -5.46
N GLY A 308 21.43 4.99 -4.90
CA GLY A 308 21.20 4.98 -3.46
C GLY A 308 20.99 3.58 -2.91
N TRP A 309 20.35 2.66 -3.66
CA TRP A 309 20.19 1.27 -3.21
C TRP A 309 21.54 0.60 -2.99
N ALA A 310 22.41 0.67 -4.01
CA ALA A 310 23.73 0.05 -3.95
C ALA A 310 24.58 0.65 -2.81
N SER A 311 24.52 1.97 -2.66
CA SER A 311 25.27 2.68 -1.61
C SER A 311 24.83 2.27 -0.21
N GLU A 312 23.52 2.14 0.03
CA GLU A 312 22.96 1.78 1.34
C GLU A 312 23.11 0.28 1.63
N TYR A 313 23.10 -0.57 0.60
CA TYR A 313 23.44 -1.99 0.74
C TYR A 313 24.89 -2.15 1.22
N GLU A 314 25.85 -1.47 0.59
CA GLU A 314 27.27 -1.47 0.99
C GLU A 314 27.49 -0.90 2.40
N ALA A 315 26.64 0.00 2.88
CA ALA A 315 26.74 0.56 4.22
C ALA A 315 26.16 -0.35 5.32
N SER A 316 25.32 -1.33 4.94
CA SER A 316 24.56 -2.19 5.88
C SER A 316 25.05 -3.63 5.94
N HIS A 317 26.00 -4.04 5.07
CA HIS A 317 26.56 -5.39 4.96
C HIS A 317 28.10 -5.36 5.06
#